data_AF-A0A8S3GWF6-F1
#
_entry.id   AF-A0A8S3GWF6-F1
#
_cell.length_a   1.000
_cell.length_b   1.000
_cell.length_c   1.000
_cell.angle_alpha   90.00
_cell.angle_beta   90.00
_cell.angle_gamma   90.00
#
_symmetry.space_group_name_H-M   'P 1'
#
loop_
_entity.id
_entity.type
_entity.pdbx_description
1 polymer ?
#
loop_
_entity_poly.entity_id
_entity_poly.type
_entity_poly.pdbx_seq_one_letter_code
_entity_poly.pdbx_strand_id
1 'polypeptide(L)'
;FIFKGASCDEKLIGWCLKRYDGSIGNVFIKPEARRRGLASILNAYMASKILEKEEQVYCFVTKDNVASFNMLQQIGYKRTADADWLVFTPK
;
A
#
# COMPACT_ATOMS: atom_id res chain seq x y z
N PHE A 1 9.12 -10.36 -3.89
CA PHE A 1 8.56 -9.03 -3.55
C PHE A 1 8.95 -8.04 -4.63
N ILE A 2 8.05 -7.13 -5.03
CA ILE A 2 8.41 -5.99 -5.88
C ILE A 2 8.46 -4.75 -4.99
N PHE A 3 9.54 -3.97 -5.06
CA PHE A 3 9.72 -2.73 -4.30
C PHE A 3 9.64 -1.51 -5.22
N LYS A 4 8.93 -0.47 -4.78
CA LYS A 4 8.98 0.86 -5.38
C LYS A 4 9.15 1.91 -4.31
N GLY A 5 10.08 2.84 -4.55
CA GLY A 5 10.41 3.92 -3.65
C GLY A 5 10.11 5.29 -4.25
N ALA A 6 9.83 6.26 -3.40
CA ALA A 6 9.87 7.69 -3.72
C ALA A 6 11.12 8.29 -3.08
N SER A 7 11.87 9.11 -3.83
CA SER A 7 13.08 9.78 -3.37
C SER A 7 12.99 11.30 -3.56
N CYS A 8 13.70 12.05 -2.71
CA CYS A 8 13.96 13.49 -2.85
C CYS A 8 15.40 13.74 -2.44
N ASP A 9 16.17 14.48 -3.24
CA ASP A 9 17.59 14.75 -3.02
C ASP A 9 18.38 13.46 -2.72
N GLU A 10 18.18 12.44 -3.55
CA GLU A 10 18.79 11.09 -3.44
C GLU A 10 18.43 10.31 -2.16
N LYS A 11 17.58 10.86 -1.29
CA LYS A 11 17.12 10.18 -0.07
C LYS A 11 15.79 9.48 -0.31
N LEU A 12 15.70 8.21 0.07
CA LEU A 12 14.44 7.48 0.10
C LEU A 12 13.50 8.11 1.15
N ILE A 13 12.33 8.57 0.72
CA ILE A 13 11.32 9.25 1.56
C ILE A 13 10.01 8.48 1.68
N GLY A 14 9.81 7.45 0.87
CA GLY A 14 8.66 6.57 0.98
C GLY A 14 8.78 5.33 0.10
N TRP A 15 7.94 4.33 0.35
CA TRP A 15 7.95 3.08 -0.39
C TRP A 15 6.61 2.36 -0.37
N CYS A 16 6.49 1.37 -1.26
CA CYS A 16 5.38 0.45 -1.37
C CYS A 16 5.89 -0.91 -1.86
N LEU A 17 5.27 -2.00 -1.38
CA LEU A 17 5.65 -3.37 -1.73
C LEU A 17 4.49 -4.14 -2.38
N LYS A 18 4.81 -4.99 -3.36
CA LYS A 18 3.98 -6.15 -3.72
C LYS A 18 4.46 -7.35 -2.92
N ARG A 19 3.57 -7.88 -2.08
CA ARG A 19 3.78 -9.06 -1.24
C ARG A 19 3.72 -10.34 -2.08
N TYR A 20 4.21 -11.45 -1.52
CA TYR A 20 4.20 -12.74 -2.20
C TYR A 20 2.78 -13.24 -2.51
N ASP A 21 1.82 -12.89 -1.65
CA ASP A 21 0.39 -13.15 -1.84
C ASP A 21 -0.22 -12.35 -3.00
N GLY A 22 0.51 -11.36 -3.55
CA GLY A 22 0.04 -10.48 -4.62
C GLY A 22 -0.52 -9.16 -4.13
N SER A 23 -0.77 -9.02 -2.82
CA SER A 23 -1.31 -7.80 -2.24
C SER A 23 -0.29 -6.66 -2.26
N ILE A 24 -0.81 -5.44 -2.40
CA ILE A 24 -0.05 -4.22 -2.15
C ILE A 24 -0.06 -3.96 -0.64
N GLY A 25 1.11 -3.75 -0.05
CA GLY A 25 1.24 -3.53 1.39
C GLY A 25 2.53 -2.81 1.77
N ASN A 26 2.70 -2.62 3.08
CA ASN A 26 3.85 -1.92 3.66
C ASN A 26 4.11 -0.55 3.01
N VAL A 27 3.02 0.16 2.68
CA VAL A 27 3.08 1.53 2.17
C VAL A 27 3.50 2.44 3.32
N PHE A 28 4.58 3.16 3.14
CA PHE A 28 5.09 4.06 4.17
C PHE A 28 5.68 5.33 3.55
N ILE A 29 5.41 6.45 4.18
CA ILE A 29 6.01 7.75 3.88
C ILE A 29 6.64 8.28 5.16
N LYS A 30 7.91 8.69 5.08
CA LYS A 30 8.62 9.33 6.20
C LYS A 30 7.85 10.55 6.69
N PRO A 31 7.75 10.78 8.02
CA PRO A 31 6.95 11.86 8.60
C PRO A 31 7.11 13.22 7.91
N GLU A 32 8.35 13.62 7.64
CA GLU A 32 8.74 14.88 6.99
C GLU A 32 8.26 15.04 5.54
N ALA A 33 7.91 13.93 4.87
CA ALA A 33 7.45 13.89 3.49
C ALA A 33 5.94 13.60 3.37
N ARG A 34 5.21 13.47 4.48
CA ARG A 34 3.76 13.19 4.48
C ARG A 34 2.95 14.37 3.95
N ARG A 35 1.66 14.12 3.69
CA ARG A 35 0.68 15.11 3.21
C ARG A 35 0.98 15.72 1.83
N ARG A 36 1.83 15.06 1.04
CA ARG A 36 2.18 15.44 -0.34
C ARG A 36 1.62 14.49 -1.40
N GLY A 37 0.64 13.64 -1.05
CA GLY A 37 0.05 12.66 -1.96
C GLY A 37 0.93 11.45 -2.32
N LEU A 38 2.15 11.36 -1.78
CA LEU A 38 3.12 10.33 -2.16
C LEU A 38 2.63 8.89 -1.96
N ALA A 39 1.85 8.63 -0.89
CA ALA A 39 1.30 7.30 -0.64
C ALA A 39 0.30 6.88 -1.73
N SER A 40 -0.57 7.79 -2.15
CA SER A 40 -1.50 7.58 -3.27
C SER A 40 -0.76 7.32 -4.57
N ILE A 41 0.28 8.10 -4.86
CA ILE A 41 1.09 7.96 -6.08
C ILE A 41 1.79 6.60 -6.11
N LEU A 42 2.45 6.21 -5.01
CA LEU A 42 3.14 4.91 -4.93
C LEU A 42 2.16 3.75 -5.08
N ASN A 43 0.99 3.83 -4.43
CA ASN A 43 -0.02 2.78 -4.51
C ASN A 43 -0.61 2.67 -5.92
N ALA A 44 -1.01 3.78 -6.54
CA ALA A 44 -1.55 3.81 -7.90
C ALA A 44 -0.52 3.33 -8.93
N TYR A 45 0.75 3.71 -8.79
CA TYR A 45 1.83 3.21 -9.64
C TYR A 45 1.97 1.68 -9.51
N MET A 46 1.97 1.16 -8.29
CA MET A 46 2.07 -0.29 -8.05
C MET A 46 0.86 -1.03 -8.59
N ALA A 47 -0.35 -0.50 -8.39
CA ALA A 47 -1.58 -1.05 -8.95
C ALA A 47 -1.50 -1.14 -10.48
N SER A 48 -1.10 -0.06 -11.14
CA SER A 48 -0.89 -0.03 -12.60
C SER A 48 0.09 -1.11 -13.06
N LYS A 49 1.23 -1.27 -12.37
CA LYS A 49 2.22 -2.32 -12.70
C LYS A 49 1.75 -3.75 -12.48
N ILE A 50 0.77 -3.96 -11.60
CA ILE A 50 0.14 -5.27 -11.40
C ILE A 50 -0.90 -5.52 -12.49
N LEU A 51 -1.71 -4.51 -12.83
CA LEU A 51 -2.70 -4.59 -13.91
C LEU A 51 -2.06 -4.81 -15.28
N GLU A 52 -0.91 -4.18 -15.57
CA GLU A 52 -0.12 -4.41 -16.80
C GLU A 52 0.30 -5.89 -16.98
N LYS A 53 0.30 -6.67 -15.90
CA LYS A 53 0.61 -8.11 -15.91
C LYS A 53 -0.63 -9.00 -15.88
N GLU A 54 -1.82 -8.41 -16.04
CA GLU A 54 -3.11 -9.11 -15.94
C GLU A 54 -3.32 -9.79 -14.57
N GLU A 55 -2.66 -9.29 -13.53
CA GLU A 55 -2.79 -9.79 -12.16
C GLU A 55 -3.84 -8.99 -11.37
N GLN A 56 -4.48 -9.63 -10.38
CA GLN A 56 -5.45 -8.96 -9.52
C GLN A 56 -4.77 -7.98 -8.56
N VAL A 57 -5.28 -6.74 -8.52
CA VAL A 57 -4.87 -5.72 -7.54
C VAL A 57 -5.75 -5.78 -6.31
N TYR A 58 -5.12 -5.91 -5.14
CA TYR A 58 -5.82 -5.83 -3.85
C TYR A 58 -4.85 -5.46 -2.72
N CYS A 59 -5.39 -5.04 -1.57
CA CYS A 59 -4.62 -4.73 -0.37
C CYS A 59 -5.44 -4.98 0.89
N PHE A 60 -4.75 -5.08 2.03
CA PHE A 60 -5.37 -5.20 3.34
C PHE A 60 -5.12 -3.94 4.16
N VAL A 61 -6.14 -3.45 4.85
CA VAL A 61 -6.07 -2.28 5.74
C VAL A 61 -6.72 -2.63 7.05
N THR A 62 -6.07 -2.27 8.17
CA THR A 62 -6.64 -2.45 9.50
C THR A 62 -7.85 -1.51 9.68
N LYS A 63 -8.88 -1.96 10.39
CA LYS A 63 -10.17 -1.23 10.49
C LYS A 63 -10.03 0.17 11.10
N ASP A 64 -9.02 0.38 11.93
CA ASP A 64 -8.67 1.64 12.59
C ASP A 64 -7.85 2.60 11.71
N ASN A 65 -7.29 2.13 10.59
CA ASN A 65 -6.48 2.95 9.70
C ASN A 65 -7.33 3.74 8.69
N VAL A 66 -8.09 4.71 9.22
CA VAL A 66 -8.99 5.59 8.46
C VAL A 66 -8.23 6.36 7.37
N ALA A 67 -6.97 6.74 7.62
CA ALA A 67 -6.15 7.48 6.65
C ALA A 67 -5.88 6.65 5.38
N SER A 68 -5.43 5.40 5.54
CA SER A 68 -5.22 4.49 4.41
C SER A 68 -6.52 4.16 3.71
N PHE A 69 -7.60 3.93 4.46
CA PHE A 69 -8.91 3.65 3.89
C PHE A 69 -9.39 4.77 2.97
N ASN A 70 -9.36 6.02 3.46
CA ASN A 70 -9.78 7.19 2.68
C ASN A 70 -8.88 7.41 1.46
N MET A 71 -7.56 7.25 1.62
CA MET A 71 -6.61 7.35 0.52
C MET A 71 -6.89 6.32 -0.59
N LEU A 72 -7.18 5.08 -0.23
CA LEU A 72 -7.48 4.00 -1.18
C LEU A 72 -8.80 4.26 -1.93
N GLN A 73 -9.84 4.71 -1.23
CA GLN A 73 -11.12 5.09 -1.84
C GLN A 73 -10.92 6.23 -2.87
N GLN A 74 -10.11 7.23 -2.53
CA GLN A 74 -9.79 8.34 -3.45
C GLN A 74 -9.10 7.90 -4.73
N ILE A 75 -8.30 6.83 -4.69
CA ILE A 75 -7.61 6.29 -5.88
C ILE A 75 -8.37 5.12 -6.55
N GLY A 76 -9.64 4.91 -6.17
CA GLY A 76 -10.57 4.00 -6.88
C GLY A 76 -10.73 2.60 -6.30
N TYR A 77 -10.10 2.27 -5.17
CA TYR A 77 -10.35 1.01 -4.49
C TYR A 77 -11.72 1.01 -3.83
N LYS A 78 -12.30 -0.18 -3.70
CA LYS A 78 -13.55 -0.42 -2.95
C LYS A 78 -13.32 -1.51 -1.90
N ARG A 79 -13.97 -1.38 -0.74
CA ARG A 79 -13.99 -2.45 0.26
C ARG A 79 -14.81 -3.60 -0.29
N THR A 80 -14.21 -4.78 -0.40
CA THR A 80 -14.85 -5.98 -0.98
C THR A 80 -15.21 -7.01 0.09
N ALA A 81 -14.42 -7.12 1.15
CA ALA A 81 -14.63 -8.07 2.24
C ALA A 81 -13.92 -7.60 3.52
N ASP A 82 -14.29 -8.23 4.63
CA ASP A 82 -13.53 -8.19 5.88
C ASP A 82 -12.81 -9.53 6.09
N ALA A 83 -11.66 -9.48 6.75
CA ALA A 83 -10.89 -10.65 7.13
C ALA A 83 -10.22 -10.42 8.48
N ASP A 84 -10.10 -11.49 9.27
CA ASP A 84 -9.38 -11.48 10.55
C ASP A 84 -8.01 -12.13 10.39
N TRP A 85 -6.99 -11.52 11.00
CA TRP A 85 -5.64 -12.09 11.08
C TRP A 85 -5.48 -12.85 12.40
N LEU A 86 -5.40 -14.17 12.32
CA LEU A 86 -5.13 -15.02 13.47
C LEU A 86 -3.63 -14.99 13.80
N VAL A 87 -3.29 -14.64 15.03
CA VAL A 87 -1.91 -14.60 15.51
C VAL A 87 -1.75 -15.61 16.65
N PHE A 88 -0.82 -16.54 16.51
CA PHE A 88 -0.48 -17.52 17.52
C PHE A 88 0.87 -17.15 18.15
N THR A 89 0.94 -17.16 19.47
CA THR A 89 2.19 -16.92 20.22
C THR A 89 2.67 -18.23 20.86
N PRO A 90 3.97 -18.56 20.80
CA PRO A 90 4.50 -19.70 21.54
C PRO A 90 4.31 -19.50 23.04
N LYS A 91 4.18 -20.61 23.77
CA LYS A 91 4.16 -20.60 25.24
C LYS A 91 5.57 -20.48 25.79
#